data_AF-A0A8S1J2Q2-F1
#
_entry.id   AF-A0A8S1J2Q2-F1
#
_cell.length_a   1.000
_cell.length_b   1.000
_cell.length_c   1.000
_cell.angle_alpha   90.00
_cell.angle_beta   90.00
_cell.angle_gamma   90.00
#
_symmetry.space_group_name_H-M   'P 1'
#
loop_
_entity.id
_entity.type
_entity.pdbx_description
1 polymer ?
#
loop_
_entity_poly.entity_id
_entity_poly.type
_entity_poly.pdbx_seq_one_letter_code
_entity_poly.pdbx_strand_id
1 'polypeptide(L)'
;MGLQRYESGRFDDALALFQQALDLPGSGIRRFRNKPPEISTGEKMAALYNIACCYSGKNDVRPGLQALAACLETGYDDFNQLRTDPDLRQIRQDPRFEPLLKRFEPKSFLGKLATGFGG
;
A
#
# COMPACT_ATOMS: atom_id res chain seq x y z
N MET A 1 4.72 17.15 -6.17
CA MET A 1 4.83 16.78 -7.60
C MET A 1 3.95 15.58 -7.94
N GLY A 2 4.15 14.37 -7.39
CA GLY A 2 3.29 13.21 -7.66
C GLY A 2 1.82 13.39 -7.27
N LEU A 3 1.56 13.72 -5.99
CA LEU A 3 0.19 13.97 -5.49
C LEU A 3 -0.53 15.08 -6.27
N GLN A 4 0.16 16.17 -6.59
CA GLN A 4 -0.42 17.25 -7.41
C GLN A 4 -0.85 16.77 -8.80
N ARG A 5 -0.10 15.85 -9.43
CA ARG A 5 -0.50 15.24 -10.72
C ARG A 5 -1.71 14.34 -10.54
N TYR A 6 -1.73 13.55 -9.46
CA TYR A 6 -2.85 12.69 -9.09
C TYR A 6 -4.15 13.50 -8.90
N GLU A 7 -4.12 14.55 -8.09
CA GLU A 7 -5.25 15.46 -7.84
C GLU A 7 -5.74 16.16 -9.12
N SER A 8 -4.86 16.33 -10.12
CA SER A 8 -5.22 16.87 -11.43
C SER A 8 -5.79 15.81 -12.39
N GLY A 9 -6.00 14.56 -11.95
CA GLY A 9 -6.40 13.43 -12.79
C GLY A 9 -5.32 12.92 -13.76
N ARG A 10 -4.08 13.40 -13.64
CA ARG A 10 -2.94 12.98 -14.48
C ARG A 10 -2.29 11.74 -13.90
N PHE A 11 -3.03 10.64 -13.92
CA PHE A 11 -2.62 9.40 -13.26
C PHE A 11 -1.34 8.80 -13.85
N ASP A 12 -1.09 8.89 -15.15
CA ASP A 12 0.16 8.39 -15.76
C ASP A 12 1.38 9.18 -15.30
N ASP A 13 1.29 10.51 -15.25
CA ASP A 13 2.36 11.38 -14.73
C ASP A 13 2.61 11.09 -13.23
N ALA A 14 1.53 10.95 -12.46
CA ALA A 14 1.61 10.65 -11.04
C ALA A 14 2.26 9.27 -10.79
N LEU A 15 1.81 8.27 -11.54
CA LEU A 15 2.32 6.90 -11.49
C LEU A 15 3.82 6.87 -11.78
N ALA A 16 4.27 7.54 -12.84
CA ALA A 16 5.70 7.61 -13.18
C ALA A 16 6.53 8.22 -12.04
N LEU A 17 6.02 9.28 -11.40
CA LEU A 17 6.71 9.91 -10.27
C LEU A 17 6.76 9.02 -9.02
N PHE A 18 5.68 8.28 -8.73
CA PHE A 18 5.67 7.36 -7.59
C PHE A 18 6.53 6.12 -7.82
N GLN A 19 6.55 5.58 -9.04
CA GLN A 19 7.46 4.49 -9.41
C GLN A 19 8.91 4.93 -9.30
N GLN A 20 9.24 6.11 -9.83
CA GLN A 20 10.57 6.69 -9.70
C GLN A 20 10.98 6.86 -8.22
N ALA A 21 10.05 7.21 -7.33
CA ALA A 21 10.33 7.33 -5.90
C ALA A 21 10.84 6.01 -5.29
N LEU A 22 10.41 4.85 -5.79
CA LEU A 22 10.87 3.54 -5.29
C LEU A 22 12.34 3.25 -5.64
N ASP A 23 12.87 3.86 -6.69
CA ASP A 23 14.23 3.63 -7.19
C ASP A 23 15.23 4.72 -6.73
N LEU A 24 14.74 5.85 -6.23
CA LEU A 24 15.58 6.94 -5.77
C LEU A 24 16.17 6.67 -4.39
N PRO A 25 17.37 7.20 -4.09
CA PRO A 25 17.84 7.38 -2.73
C PRO A 25 16.78 8.05 -1.86
N GLY A 26 16.37 7.40 -0.78
CA GLY A 26 15.42 7.96 0.17
C GLY A 26 16.07 8.33 1.49
N SER A 27 15.25 8.48 2.53
CA SER A 27 15.71 8.88 3.86
C SER A 27 15.99 7.69 4.79
N GLY A 28 16.01 6.46 4.26
CA GLY A 28 16.23 5.24 5.02
C GLY A 28 17.68 5.01 5.45
N ILE A 29 17.95 3.80 5.94
CA ILE A 29 19.23 3.46 6.56
C ILE A 29 20.33 3.41 5.49
N ARG A 30 21.45 4.10 5.74
CA ARG A 30 22.68 3.91 4.95
C ARG A 30 23.36 2.61 5.36
N ARG A 31 23.17 1.55 4.57
CA ARG A 31 23.81 0.25 4.81
C ARG A 31 25.31 0.24 4.50
N PHE A 32 25.76 1.09 3.57
CA PHE A 32 27.16 1.18 3.17
C PHE A 32 27.61 2.64 3.13
N ARG A 33 28.83 2.91 3.63
CA ARG A 33 29.40 4.27 3.71
C ARG A 33 29.43 5.01 2.36
N ASN A 34 29.64 4.26 1.27
CA ASN A 34 29.83 4.80 -0.08
C ASN A 34 28.56 4.73 -0.94
N LYS A 35 27.44 4.25 -0.39
CA LYS A 35 26.16 4.21 -1.11
C LYS A 35 25.19 5.21 -0.50
N PRO A 36 24.32 5.80 -1.34
CA PRO A 36 23.24 6.61 -0.82
C PRO A 36 22.29 5.77 0.07
N PRO A 37 21.55 6.41 0.99
CA PRO A 37 20.54 5.73 1.79
C PRO A 37 19.45 5.12 0.91
N GLU A 38 19.00 3.93 1.28
CA GLU A 38 17.83 3.30 0.66
C GLU A 38 16.56 4.07 1.03
N ILE A 39 15.48 3.89 0.27
CA ILE A 39 14.16 4.38 0.67
C ILE A 39 13.75 3.78 2.02
N SER A 40 13.18 4.60 2.90
CA SER A 40 12.65 4.11 4.18
C SER A 40 11.41 3.24 3.95
N THR A 41 11.09 2.38 4.91
CA THR A 41 9.87 1.57 4.87
C THR A 41 8.61 2.44 4.69
N GLY A 42 8.53 3.57 5.41
CA GLY A 42 7.41 4.50 5.32
C GLY A 42 7.26 5.14 3.94
N GLU A 43 8.35 5.63 3.36
CA GLU A 43 8.35 6.20 2.00
C GLU A 43 7.96 5.15 0.95
N LYS A 44 8.47 3.91 1.09
CA LYS A 44 8.13 2.80 0.20
C LYS A 44 6.65 2.43 0.29
N MET A 45 6.10 2.34 1.50
CA MET A 45 4.67 2.07 1.71
C MET A 45 3.80 3.17 1.07
N ALA A 46 4.12 4.44 1.33
CA ALA A 46 3.38 5.57 0.78
C ALA A 46 3.42 5.59 -0.76
N ALA A 47 4.58 5.34 -1.36
CA ALA A 47 4.72 5.24 -2.81
C ALA A 47 3.87 4.10 -3.39
N LEU A 48 3.94 2.89 -2.81
CA LEU A 48 3.17 1.73 -3.27
C LEU A 48 1.66 1.94 -3.13
N TYR A 49 1.22 2.57 -2.04
CA TYR A 49 -0.19 2.92 -1.85
C TYR A 49 -0.67 3.90 -2.94
N ASN A 50 0.08 4.97 -3.17
CA ASN A 50 -0.27 5.96 -4.19
C ASN A 50 -0.23 5.38 -5.62
N ILE A 51 0.66 4.42 -5.91
CA ILE A 51 0.66 3.66 -7.16
C ILE A 51 -0.64 2.87 -7.30
N ALA A 52 -1.10 2.20 -6.24
CA ALA A 52 -2.38 1.49 -6.25
C ALA A 52 -3.55 2.45 -6.53
N CYS A 53 -3.58 3.64 -5.90
CA CYS A 53 -4.58 4.67 -6.19
C CYS A 53 -4.54 5.13 -7.65
N CYS A 54 -3.36 5.39 -8.22
CA CYS A 54 -3.22 5.77 -9.63
C CYS A 54 -3.80 4.71 -10.57
N TYR A 55 -3.47 3.43 -10.35
CA TYR A 55 -4.02 2.34 -11.14
C TYR A 55 -5.53 2.18 -10.96
N SER A 56 -6.05 2.42 -9.76
CA SER A 56 -7.50 2.41 -9.53
C SER A 56 -8.20 3.54 -10.28
N GLY A 57 -7.64 4.76 -10.28
CA GLY A 57 -8.14 5.90 -11.05
C GLY A 57 -8.14 5.66 -12.57
N LYS A 58 -7.18 4.86 -13.06
CA LYS A 58 -7.10 4.40 -14.45
C LYS A 58 -7.99 3.19 -14.76
N ASN A 59 -8.65 2.61 -13.76
CA ASN A 59 -9.38 1.35 -13.84
C ASN A 59 -8.51 0.13 -14.26
N ASP A 60 -7.20 0.23 -14.07
CA ASP A 60 -6.23 -0.83 -14.32
C ASP A 60 -6.07 -1.69 -13.06
N VAL A 61 -7.09 -2.50 -12.77
CA VAL A 61 -7.23 -3.15 -11.46
C VAL A 61 -6.13 -4.18 -11.15
N ARG A 62 -5.66 -4.92 -12.17
CA ARG A 62 -4.61 -5.94 -11.99
C ARG A 62 -3.30 -5.38 -11.43
N PRO A 63 -2.67 -4.37 -12.07
CA PRO A 63 -1.45 -3.76 -11.51
C PRO A 63 -1.73 -3.00 -10.21
N GLY A 64 -2.93 -2.43 -10.03
CA GLY A 64 -3.35 -1.84 -8.77
C GLY A 64 -3.32 -2.82 -7.59
N LEU A 65 -3.85 -4.03 -7.78
CA LEU A 65 -3.79 -5.10 -6.77
C LEU A 65 -2.36 -5.56 -6.48
N GLN A 66 -1.48 -5.58 -7.49
CA GLN A 66 -0.07 -5.93 -7.29
C GLN A 66 0.66 -4.88 -6.45
N ALA A 67 0.44 -3.60 -6.74
CA ALA A 67 1.00 -2.50 -5.94
C ALA A 67 0.48 -2.53 -4.50
N LEU A 68 -0.81 -2.83 -4.33
CA LEU A 68 -1.42 -2.96 -3.00
C LEU A 68 -0.85 -4.15 -2.22
N ALA A 69 -0.65 -5.30 -2.88
CA ALA A 69 -0.01 -6.45 -2.26
C ALA A 69 1.41 -6.11 -1.78
N ALA A 70 2.20 -5.42 -2.60
CA ALA A 70 3.54 -4.97 -2.22
C ALA A 70 3.51 -3.96 -1.05
N CYS A 71 2.48 -3.11 -0.99
CA CYS A 71 2.27 -2.17 0.14
C CYS A 71 2.04 -2.95 1.45
N LEU A 72 1.17 -3.96 1.43
CA LEU A 72 0.91 -4.85 2.56
C LEU A 72 2.16 -5.66 2.96
N GLU A 73 2.91 -6.18 2.00
CA GLU A 73 4.19 -6.89 2.25
C GLU A 73 5.25 -5.99 2.89
N THR A 74 5.19 -4.67 2.65
CA THR A 74 6.09 -3.70 3.27
C THR A 74 5.70 -3.40 4.73
N GLY A 75 4.47 -3.76 5.14
CA GLY A 75 3.99 -3.64 6.53
C GLY A 75 2.79 -2.72 6.72
N TYR A 76 2.12 -2.29 5.65
CA TYR A 76 0.91 -1.49 5.76
C TYR A 76 -0.22 -2.29 6.43
N ASP A 77 -0.85 -1.73 7.47
CA ASP A 77 -1.79 -2.44 8.34
C ASP A 77 -3.12 -1.69 8.58
N ASP A 78 -3.34 -0.51 7.97
CA ASP A 78 -4.62 0.18 8.02
C ASP A 78 -5.63 -0.41 7.03
N PHE A 79 -6.12 -1.62 7.34
CA PHE A 79 -7.12 -2.31 6.53
C PHE A 79 -8.45 -1.56 6.43
N ASN A 80 -8.77 -0.69 7.39
CA ASN A 80 -9.97 0.13 7.35
C ASN A 80 -9.86 1.20 6.27
N GLN A 81 -8.70 1.85 6.16
CA GLN A 81 -8.42 2.78 5.07
C GLN A 81 -8.51 2.06 3.72
N LEU A 82 -7.95 0.85 3.58
CA LEU A 82 -8.04 0.08 2.32
C LEU A 82 -9.46 -0.21 1.88
N ARG A 83 -10.40 -0.40 2.81
CA ARG A 83 -11.80 -0.71 2.50
C ARG A 83 -12.66 0.52 2.26
N THR A 84 -12.28 1.66 2.82
CA THR A 84 -13.09 2.89 2.77
C THR A 84 -12.56 3.92 1.77
N ASP A 85 -11.30 3.85 1.38
CA ASP A 85 -10.68 4.83 0.48
C ASP A 85 -11.44 4.91 -0.87
N PRO A 86 -11.97 6.10 -1.22
CA PRO A 86 -12.58 6.33 -2.52
C PRO A 86 -11.59 6.16 -3.68
N ASP A 87 -10.30 6.45 -3.47
CA ASP A 87 -9.28 6.35 -4.52
C ASP A 87 -9.01 4.90 -4.91
N LEU A 88 -9.27 3.93 -4.01
CA LEU A 88 -9.16 2.49 -4.30
C LEU A 88 -10.46 1.87 -4.82
N ARG A 89 -11.49 2.67 -5.13
CA ARG A 89 -12.85 2.18 -5.46
C ARG A 89 -12.88 1.11 -6.55
N GLN A 90 -12.09 1.26 -7.63
CA GLN A 90 -12.10 0.25 -8.71
C GLN A 90 -11.42 -1.05 -8.27
N ILE A 91 -10.38 -0.95 -7.44
CA ILE A 91 -9.66 -2.12 -6.93
C ILE A 91 -10.54 -2.89 -5.93
N ARG A 92 -11.25 -2.17 -5.05
CA ARG A 92 -12.15 -2.78 -4.04
C ARG A 92 -13.29 -3.60 -4.63
N GLN A 93 -13.71 -3.30 -5.85
CA GLN A 93 -14.76 -4.03 -6.54
C GLN A 93 -14.29 -5.38 -7.12
N ASP A 94 -12.97 -5.58 -7.23
CA ASP A 94 -12.44 -6.82 -7.76
C ASP A 94 -12.54 -7.97 -6.73
N PRO A 95 -13.01 -9.15 -7.13
CA PRO A 95 -13.19 -10.28 -6.21
C PRO A 95 -11.89 -10.76 -5.55
N ARG A 96 -10.71 -10.37 -6.06
CA ARG A 96 -9.40 -10.71 -5.48
C ARG A 96 -8.98 -9.76 -4.35
N PHE A 97 -9.65 -8.63 -4.16
CA PHE A 97 -9.29 -7.64 -3.14
C PHE A 97 -9.42 -8.18 -1.71
N GLU A 98 -10.59 -8.68 -1.31
CA GLU A 98 -10.78 -9.22 0.04
C GLU A 98 -9.90 -10.45 0.33
N PRO A 99 -9.74 -11.43 -0.60
CA PRO A 99 -8.76 -12.50 -0.43
C PRO A 99 -7.33 -12.00 -0.25
N LEU A 100 -6.94 -10.90 -0.90
CA LEU A 100 -5.62 -10.29 -0.69
C LEU A 100 -5.50 -9.77 0.75
N LEU A 101 -6.45 -8.96 1.23
CA LEU A 101 -6.39 -8.41 2.60
C LEU A 101 -6.34 -9.51 3.66
N LYS A 102 -7.18 -10.53 3.54
CA LYS A 102 -7.25 -11.67 4.48
C LYS A 102 -5.92 -12.43 4.64
N ARG A 103 -5.00 -12.33 3.69
CA ARG A 103 -3.66 -12.94 3.79
C ARG A 103 -2.76 -12.19 4.77
N PHE A 104 -2.97 -10.89 4.94
CA PHE A 104 -2.15 -10.00 5.76
C PHE A 104 -2.87 -9.58 7.05
N GLU A 105 -4.20 -9.62 7.09
CA GLU A 105 -4.94 -9.36 8.31
C GLU A 105 -4.55 -10.38 9.39
N PRO A 106 -4.16 -9.92 10.58
CA PRO A 106 -3.93 -10.83 11.68
C PRO A 106 -5.23 -11.57 11.97
N LYS A 107 -5.17 -12.91 11.94
CA LYS A 107 -6.29 -13.73 12.40
C LYS A 107 -6.50 -13.38 13.87
N SER A 108 -7.54 -12.62 14.18
CA SER A 108 -7.88 -12.27 15.56
C SER A 108 -7.96 -13.54 16.40
N PHE A 109 -6.97 -13.77 17.25
CA PHE A 109 -6.92 -14.91 18.18
C PHE A 109 -7.72 -14.60 19.45
N LEU A 110 -8.79 -13.80 19.36
CA LEU A 110 -9.63 -13.38 20.49
C LEU A 110 -10.98 -14.11 20.49
N GLY A 111 -10.95 -15.44 20.38
CA GLY A 111 -12.14 -16.30 20.48
C GLY A 111 -12.02 -17.44 21.49
N LYS A 112 -10.90 -17.59 22.22
CA LYS A 112 -10.62 -18.76 23.08
C LYS A 112 -10.04 -18.45 24.46
N LEU A 113 -10.31 -17.27 25.03
CA LEU A 113 -9.92 -16.93 26.40
C LEU A 113 -11.04 -16.25 27.22
N ALA A 114 -12.31 -16.41 26.84
CA ALA A 114 -13.46 -15.99 27.64
C ALA A 114 -14.26 -17.17 28.22
N THR A 115 -13.60 -18.30 28.50
CA THR A 115 -14.22 -19.47 29.16
C THR A 115 -13.28 -20.12 30.17
N GLY A 116 -12.46 -19.34 30.88
CA GLY A 116 -11.49 -19.94 31.80
C GLY A 116 -10.79 -18.98 32.74
N PHE A 117 -11.55 -18.27 33.57
CA PHE A 117 -11.20 -17.79 34.91
C PHE A 117 -12.56 -17.43 35.54
N GLY A 118 -13.17 -18.18 36.46
CA GLY A 118 -12.58 -18.91 37.57
C GLY A 118 -12.51 -17.95 38.76
N GLY A 119 -13.55 -18.00 39.61
CA GLY A 119 -13.69 -17.22 40.85
C GLY A 119 -15.11 -17.33 41.39
#